data_AF-A0AA39CT79-F1
#
_entry.id   AF-A0AA39CT79-F1
#
_cell.length_a   1.000
_cell.length_b   1.000
_cell.length_c   1.000
_cell.angle_alpha   90.00
_cell.angle_beta   90.00
_cell.angle_gamma   90.00
#
_symmetry.space_group_name_H-M   'P 1'
#
loop_
_entity.id
_entity.type
_entity.pdbx_description
1 polymer ?
#
loop_
_entity_poly.entity_id
_entity_poly.type
_entity_poly.pdbx_seq_one_letter_code
_entity_poly.pdbx_strand_id
1 'polypeptide(L)'
;MASQVLDLSVVKDDLDIERVQSLRAGEITIERKASPVTNVDAARELSVLRRIDTFLMPLLVTSYMLQFMDKVSLGNASIMGLLPDLHLVGQDYSWVSGVFYFGYLAASYPVSFILVRYPLGKSLAIAMFIWGIILLCHAATSSFAGIMVTRTLLGVFESVVSPGFTLITSIWYKPSEHALRHGFWYAGNSMGACIGTLIAFGCAHIHHKGGLAAWRYLFIILGALTVVWGAVLSWRLPDEPLKAKFLNELDRQVAHNRAQSKTKTTKTNKWVYAQFIETLRDPKTWFLFLLEGTSTLTNGIVTNFTSIILSSFGFSTLTTLLLNMPVYGFQFISIMVSSFLARRFRRSRIIIIICGSLIALFGAIIIMKLPYSNKGGRFVGLMMLMASTNGFSLTLSLISSNVGGFTKRSTTNAIFFIAYCAGNIAGPQLYKAKEKPKYTTAFTSIMAVSAFDIVLLFLFRCYLDWMNKKRDREQGIHIDPEIRGVDDVDESRIHPSTEGEDLTDWQNQRFRYVL
;
A
#
# COMPACT_ATOMS: atom_id res chain seq x y z
N MET A 1 -27.27 53.74 -12.77
CA MET A 1 -27.20 55.11 -12.20
C MET A 1 -26.99 54.97 -10.69
N ALA A 2 -25.72 55.01 -10.26
CA ALA A 2 -25.23 55.28 -8.90
C ALA A 2 -23.73 54.95 -8.86
N SER A 3 -22.89 55.96 -9.09
CA SER A 3 -21.44 55.90 -8.88
C SER A 3 -21.14 56.20 -7.42
N GLN A 4 -20.54 55.27 -6.68
CA GLN A 4 -19.83 55.60 -5.44
C GLN A 4 -18.34 55.60 -5.73
N VAL A 5 -17.79 56.81 -5.80
CA VAL A 5 -16.35 57.08 -5.73
C VAL A 5 -15.95 56.85 -4.27
N LEU A 6 -15.15 55.82 -4.03
CA LEU A 6 -14.53 55.59 -2.71
C LEU A 6 -13.12 56.19 -2.74
N ASP A 7 -12.91 57.12 -1.82
CA ASP A 7 -11.74 57.95 -1.61
C ASP A 7 -10.48 57.10 -1.36
N LEU A 8 -9.41 57.37 -2.11
CA LEU A 8 -8.19 56.56 -2.21
C LEU A 8 -7.12 56.96 -1.17
N SER A 9 -7.52 57.53 -0.04
CA SER A 9 -6.61 58.15 0.93
C SER A 9 -6.38 57.37 2.23
N VAL A 10 -6.93 56.15 2.41
CA VAL A 10 -6.87 55.43 3.71
C VAL A 10 -6.06 54.12 3.69
N VAL A 11 -5.33 53.79 2.63
CA VAL A 11 -4.41 52.62 2.64
C VAL A 11 -3.04 53.02 2.10
N LYS A 12 -2.35 53.84 2.87
CA LYS A 12 -0.89 53.97 2.84
C LYS A 12 -0.39 53.53 4.20
N ASP A 13 -0.10 52.25 4.32
CA ASP A 13 1.01 51.69 5.10
C ASP A 13 1.05 50.18 4.75
N ASP A 14 2.25 49.65 4.50
CA ASP A 14 2.58 48.24 4.19
C ASP A 14 2.45 47.72 2.73
N LEU A 15 2.97 48.46 1.75
CA LEU A 15 3.45 47.85 0.50
C LEU A 15 4.83 48.40 0.13
N ASP A 16 5.85 47.55 0.24
CA ASP A 16 7.20 47.78 -0.30
C ASP A 16 7.13 48.00 -1.81
N ILE A 17 7.30 49.25 -2.22
CA ILE A 17 7.32 49.68 -3.62
C ILE A 17 8.73 49.44 -4.17
N GLU A 18 8.97 48.25 -4.72
CA GLU A 18 10.14 48.03 -5.60
C GLU A 18 9.82 47.29 -6.90
N ARG A 19 8.53 47.11 -7.25
CA ARG A 19 8.15 46.34 -8.46
C ARG A 19 6.98 46.88 -9.28
N VAL A 20 6.85 48.21 -9.40
CA VAL A 20 5.77 48.84 -10.20
C VAL A 20 6.34 49.75 -11.31
N GLN A 21 7.22 49.21 -12.16
CA GLN A 21 7.66 49.94 -13.38
C GLN A 21 7.53 49.18 -14.69
N SER A 22 6.79 48.08 -14.74
CA SER A 22 6.28 47.63 -16.04
C SER A 22 4.96 46.91 -15.83
N LEU A 23 3.91 47.36 -16.52
CA LEU A 23 2.86 46.54 -17.14
C LEU A 23 1.74 47.49 -17.62
N ARG A 24 1.70 47.73 -18.93
CA ARG A 24 0.55 48.33 -19.64
C ARG A 24 -0.48 47.23 -19.92
N ALA A 25 -1.74 47.58 -19.66
CA ALA A 25 -2.99 47.12 -20.26
C ALA A 25 -3.07 45.67 -20.81
N GLY A 26 -3.79 44.82 -20.09
CA GLY A 26 -4.29 43.53 -20.55
C GLY A 26 -4.81 42.70 -19.37
N GLU A 27 -6.12 42.48 -19.33
CA GLU A 27 -6.93 41.73 -18.34
C GLU A 27 -6.16 40.86 -17.33
N ILE A 28 -6.19 41.30 -16.06
CA ILE A 28 -5.75 40.49 -14.92
C ILE A 28 -6.99 39.78 -14.37
N THR A 29 -7.13 38.49 -14.65
CA THR A 29 -7.91 37.60 -13.81
C THR A 29 -7.19 37.51 -12.47
N ILE A 30 -7.70 38.21 -11.45
CA ILE A 30 -7.17 38.11 -10.08
C ILE A 30 -7.57 36.73 -9.56
N GLU A 31 -6.72 35.72 -9.77
CA GLU A 31 -6.69 34.58 -8.85
C GLU A 31 -6.32 35.14 -7.47
N ARG A 32 -7.32 35.17 -6.58
CA ARG A 32 -7.15 35.56 -5.19
C ARG A 32 -6.20 34.56 -4.51
N LYS A 33 -4.89 34.78 -4.64
CA LYS A 33 -3.87 34.12 -3.82
C LYS A 33 -4.22 34.43 -2.37
N ALA A 34 -4.65 33.42 -1.64
CA ALA A 34 -4.94 33.53 -0.22
C ALA A 34 -3.69 34.06 0.49
N SER A 35 -3.82 35.17 1.21
CA SER A 35 -2.75 35.69 2.05
C SER A 35 -2.31 34.58 3.01
N PRO A 36 -0.99 34.33 3.17
CA PRO A 36 -0.53 33.35 4.13
C PRO A 36 -0.95 33.82 5.51
N VAL A 37 -1.84 33.07 6.17
CA VAL A 37 -2.14 33.26 7.59
C VAL A 37 -0.87 32.87 8.34
N THR A 38 -0.01 33.85 8.60
CA THR A 38 1.36 33.67 9.10
C THR A 38 1.45 33.36 10.58
N ASN A 39 0.32 33.28 11.29
CA ASN A 39 0.29 32.89 12.71
C ASN A 39 -0.96 32.05 13.01
N VAL A 40 -0.96 30.79 12.56
CA VAL A 40 -1.96 29.81 13.01
C VAL A 40 -1.45 29.17 14.29
N ASP A 41 -2.18 29.34 15.40
CA ASP A 41 -1.86 28.67 16.66
C ASP A 41 -1.63 27.16 16.43
N ALA A 42 -0.52 26.62 16.96
CA ALA A 42 -0.21 25.19 16.86
C ALA A 42 -1.35 24.30 17.38
N ALA A 43 -2.11 24.79 18.37
CA ALA A 43 -3.31 24.14 18.89
C ALA A 43 -4.42 24.00 17.83
N ARG A 44 -4.58 25.01 16.95
CA ARG A 44 -5.55 25.00 15.86
C ARG A 44 -5.11 24.09 14.71
N GLU A 45 -3.81 24.04 14.40
CA GLU A 45 -3.31 23.04 13.42
C GLU A 45 -3.60 21.61 13.89
N LEU A 46 -3.41 21.32 15.18
CA LEU A 46 -3.70 20.01 15.78
C LEU A 46 -5.20 19.68 15.77
N SER A 47 -6.07 20.66 16.03
CA SER A 47 -7.52 20.43 16.00
C SER A 47 -8.01 20.15 14.58
N VAL A 48 -7.50 20.87 13.58
CA VAL A 48 -7.78 20.63 12.16
C VAL A 48 -7.25 19.26 11.74
N LEU A 49 -6.02 18.89 12.14
CA LEU A 49 -5.46 17.56 11.87
C LEU A 49 -6.36 16.45 12.42
N ARG A 50 -6.82 16.55 13.67
CA ARG A 50 -7.74 15.56 14.26
C ARG A 50 -9.04 15.46 13.49
N ARG A 51 -9.63 16.57 13.07
CA ARG A 51 -10.84 16.57 12.23
C ARG A 51 -10.62 15.88 10.90
N ILE A 52 -9.49 16.14 10.25
CA ILE A 52 -9.09 15.48 9.00
C ILE A 52 -8.93 13.97 9.24
N ASP A 53 -8.23 13.56 10.30
CA ASP A 53 -8.02 12.15 10.64
C ASP A 53 -9.35 11.44 10.93
N THR A 54 -10.23 12.02 11.76
CA THR A 54 -11.54 11.44 12.10
C THR A 54 -12.45 11.30 10.88
N PHE A 55 -12.29 12.14 9.85
CA PHE A 55 -13.12 12.07 8.64
C PHE A 55 -12.51 11.19 7.54
N LEU A 56 -11.23 11.38 7.20
CA LEU A 56 -10.59 10.67 6.08
C LEU A 56 -10.14 9.25 6.45
N MET A 57 -9.59 9.03 7.65
CA MET A 57 -9.03 7.71 7.99
C MET A 57 -10.07 6.60 7.96
N PRO A 58 -11.29 6.75 8.51
CA PRO A 58 -12.32 5.72 8.37
C PRO A 58 -12.65 5.42 6.90
N LEU A 59 -12.69 6.45 6.04
CA LEU A 59 -12.96 6.26 4.62
C LEU A 59 -11.88 5.41 3.94
N LEU A 60 -10.60 5.74 4.19
CA LEU A 60 -9.47 5.02 3.59
C LEU A 60 -9.33 3.60 4.17
N VAL A 61 -9.48 3.43 5.48
CA VAL A 61 -9.39 2.12 6.16
C VAL A 61 -10.47 1.18 5.64
N THR A 62 -11.75 1.61 5.63
CA THR A 62 -12.85 0.77 5.15
C THR A 62 -12.69 0.42 3.68
N SER A 63 -12.18 1.33 2.86
CA SER A 63 -11.97 1.05 1.45
C SER A 63 -10.86 0.02 1.22
N TYR A 64 -9.75 0.13 1.95
CA TYR A 64 -8.64 -0.83 1.88
C TYR A 64 -9.02 -2.19 2.48
N MET A 65 -9.90 -2.17 3.50
CA MET A 65 -10.51 -3.35 4.09
C MET A 65 -11.33 -4.13 3.06
N LEU A 66 -12.23 -3.45 2.33
CA LEU A 66 -12.99 -4.06 1.23
C LEU A 66 -12.05 -4.61 0.15
N GLN A 67 -10.96 -3.90 -0.16
CA GLN A 67 -9.99 -4.37 -1.15
C GLN A 67 -9.37 -5.72 -0.78
N PHE A 68 -8.97 -5.85 0.48
CA PHE A 68 -8.36 -7.10 0.90
C PHE A 68 -9.38 -8.22 1.13
N MET A 69 -10.62 -7.89 1.53
CA MET A 69 -11.74 -8.85 1.57
C MET A 69 -11.94 -9.50 0.20
N ASP A 70 -11.91 -8.71 -0.86
CA ASP A 70 -12.11 -9.20 -2.22
C ASP A 70 -10.94 -10.06 -2.69
N LYS A 71 -9.70 -9.71 -2.33
CA LYS A 71 -8.52 -10.57 -2.60
C LYS A 71 -8.63 -11.95 -1.95
N VAL A 72 -9.03 -12.04 -0.68
CA VAL A 72 -9.14 -13.34 0.01
C VAL A 72 -10.43 -14.11 -0.35
N SER A 73 -11.41 -13.44 -0.94
CA SER A 73 -12.70 -14.04 -1.30
C SER A 73 -12.56 -15.23 -2.25
N LEU A 74 -11.59 -15.20 -3.18
CA LEU A 74 -11.32 -16.35 -4.07
C LEU A 74 -10.92 -17.59 -3.28
N GLY A 75 -9.98 -17.42 -2.35
CA GLY A 75 -9.51 -18.49 -1.48
C GLY A 75 -10.67 -19.10 -0.69
N ASN A 76 -11.52 -18.27 -0.10
CA ASN A 76 -12.70 -18.73 0.63
C ASN A 76 -13.72 -19.43 -0.29
N ALA A 77 -14.01 -18.86 -1.45
CA ALA A 77 -14.94 -19.43 -2.43
C ALA A 77 -14.48 -20.80 -2.96
N SER A 78 -13.16 -21.05 -3.03
CA SER A 78 -12.60 -22.31 -3.53
C SER A 78 -13.10 -23.55 -2.77
N ILE A 79 -13.30 -23.43 -1.45
CA ILE A 79 -13.79 -24.52 -0.58
C ILE A 79 -15.32 -24.51 -0.40
N MET A 80 -16.00 -23.55 -1.03
CA MET A 80 -17.46 -23.36 -1.00
C MET A 80 -18.15 -23.81 -2.30
N GLY A 81 -17.45 -24.55 -3.16
CA GLY A 81 -17.99 -25.12 -4.40
C GLY A 81 -17.61 -24.39 -5.70
N LEU A 82 -16.76 -23.35 -5.65
CA LEU A 82 -16.36 -22.60 -6.85
C LEU A 82 -15.65 -23.47 -7.91
N LEU A 83 -14.74 -24.35 -7.49
CA LEU A 83 -13.95 -25.19 -8.41
C LEU A 83 -14.83 -26.10 -9.29
N PRO A 84 -15.73 -26.93 -8.73
CA PRO A 84 -16.59 -27.79 -9.54
C PRO A 84 -17.60 -26.98 -10.37
N ASP A 85 -18.20 -25.92 -9.82
CA ASP A 85 -19.21 -25.12 -10.53
C ASP A 85 -18.69 -24.44 -11.80
N LEU A 86 -17.39 -24.10 -11.83
CA LEU A 86 -16.75 -23.44 -12.97
C LEU A 86 -15.96 -24.41 -13.85
N HIS A 87 -16.00 -25.71 -13.55
CA HIS A 87 -15.25 -26.75 -14.26
C HIS A 87 -13.73 -26.49 -14.28
N LEU A 88 -13.18 -25.94 -13.19
CA LEU A 88 -11.76 -25.62 -13.10
C LEU A 88 -10.94 -26.89 -12.93
N VAL A 89 -10.09 -27.20 -13.92
CA VAL A 89 -9.25 -28.41 -13.93
C VAL A 89 -7.77 -28.07 -13.86
N GLY A 90 -6.97 -28.96 -13.29
CA GLY A 90 -5.52 -28.79 -13.24
C GLY A 90 -5.09 -27.44 -12.65
N GLN A 91 -4.44 -26.62 -13.47
CA GLN A 91 -3.88 -25.32 -13.08
C GLN A 91 -4.80 -24.12 -13.30
N ASP A 92 -6.06 -24.35 -13.70
CA ASP A 92 -7.00 -23.27 -13.97
C ASP A 92 -7.19 -22.35 -12.75
N TYR A 93 -7.32 -22.91 -11.54
CA TYR A 93 -7.44 -22.12 -10.32
C TYR A 93 -6.21 -21.24 -10.06
N SER A 94 -5.01 -21.76 -10.35
CA SER A 94 -3.75 -21.02 -10.22
C SER A 94 -3.69 -19.84 -11.19
N TRP A 95 -4.19 -20.02 -12.41
CA TRP A 95 -4.35 -18.93 -13.39
C TRP A 95 -5.41 -17.91 -12.97
N VAL A 96 -6.58 -18.35 -12.48
CA VAL A 96 -7.64 -17.45 -11.98
C VAL A 96 -7.14 -16.58 -10.82
N SER A 97 -6.29 -17.13 -9.96
CA SER A 97 -5.61 -16.40 -8.90
C SER A 97 -4.61 -15.37 -9.45
N GLY A 98 -3.72 -15.80 -10.36
CA GLY A 98 -2.65 -14.94 -10.90
C GLY A 98 -3.11 -13.88 -11.89
N VAL A 99 -4.16 -14.12 -12.68
CA VAL A 99 -4.59 -13.24 -13.78
C VAL A 99 -4.98 -11.83 -13.32
N PHE A 100 -5.44 -11.70 -12.07
CA PHE A 100 -5.72 -10.43 -11.42
C PHE A 100 -4.53 -9.46 -11.52
N TYR A 101 -3.31 -9.97 -11.26
CA TYR A 101 -2.10 -9.15 -11.22
C TYR A 101 -1.61 -8.71 -12.60
N PHE A 102 -1.99 -9.41 -13.68
CA PHE A 102 -1.76 -8.92 -15.05
C PHE A 102 -2.60 -7.67 -15.33
N GLY A 103 -3.89 -7.70 -14.98
CA GLY A 103 -4.77 -6.54 -15.09
C GLY A 103 -4.29 -5.37 -14.23
N TYR A 104 -3.89 -5.67 -12.99
CA TYR A 104 -3.34 -4.67 -12.07
C TYR A 104 -2.06 -4.03 -12.62
N LEU A 105 -1.12 -4.83 -13.13
CA LEU A 105 0.14 -4.33 -13.71
C LEU A 105 -0.12 -3.44 -14.93
N ALA A 106 -0.94 -3.91 -15.87
CA ALA A 106 -1.27 -3.17 -17.09
C ALA A 106 -1.97 -1.84 -16.79
N ALA A 107 -2.86 -1.82 -15.80
CA ALA A 107 -3.60 -0.63 -15.42
C ALA A 107 -2.80 0.38 -14.57
N SER A 108 -1.75 -0.05 -13.88
CA SER A 108 -1.01 0.81 -12.95
C SER A 108 -0.43 2.07 -13.62
N TYR A 109 0.03 1.95 -14.87
CA TYR A 109 0.54 3.09 -15.64
C TYR A 109 -0.58 4.09 -16.02
N PRO A 110 -1.64 3.70 -16.75
CA PRO A 110 -2.70 4.64 -17.13
C PRO A 110 -3.44 5.22 -15.91
N VAL A 111 -3.61 4.43 -14.85
CA VAL A 111 -4.19 4.90 -13.59
C VAL A 111 -3.37 6.02 -12.96
N SER A 112 -2.04 5.91 -12.95
CA SER A 112 -1.17 6.96 -12.44
C SER A 112 -1.35 8.28 -13.19
N PHE A 113 -1.60 8.22 -14.50
CA PHE A 113 -1.91 9.41 -15.31
C PHE A 113 -3.31 9.97 -15.00
N ILE A 114 -4.32 9.11 -14.86
CA ILE A 114 -5.70 9.51 -14.54
C ILE A 114 -5.75 10.25 -13.20
N LEU A 115 -5.08 9.74 -12.18
CA LEU A 115 -5.09 10.30 -10.83
C LEU A 115 -4.45 11.70 -10.74
N VAL A 116 -3.57 12.05 -11.68
CA VAL A 116 -2.94 13.39 -11.74
C VAL A 116 -3.81 14.37 -12.53
N ARG A 117 -4.55 13.89 -13.54
CA ARG A 117 -5.31 14.75 -14.46
C ARG A 117 -6.76 14.99 -14.04
N TYR A 118 -7.36 14.03 -13.33
CA TYR A 118 -8.77 14.09 -12.92
C TYR A 118 -8.92 14.30 -11.42
N PRO A 119 -10.10 14.76 -10.95
CA PRO A 119 -10.37 14.90 -9.53
C PRO A 119 -10.18 13.57 -8.79
N LEU A 120 -9.28 13.58 -7.80
CA LEU A 120 -8.77 12.39 -7.14
C LEU A 120 -9.86 11.59 -6.42
N GLY A 121 -10.69 12.26 -5.64
CA GLY A 121 -11.75 11.63 -4.85
C GLY A 121 -12.80 10.98 -5.75
N LYS A 122 -13.24 11.68 -6.79
CA LYS A 122 -14.19 11.14 -7.78
C LYS A 122 -13.62 9.97 -8.57
N SER A 123 -12.36 10.06 -9.01
CA SER A 123 -11.72 8.99 -9.77
C SER A 123 -11.63 7.69 -8.95
N LEU A 124 -11.26 7.80 -7.67
CA LEU A 124 -11.24 6.67 -6.74
C LEU A 124 -12.63 6.09 -6.50
N ALA A 125 -13.64 6.93 -6.30
CA ALA A 125 -15.01 6.50 -6.06
C ALA A 125 -15.61 5.78 -7.29
N ILE A 126 -15.42 6.32 -8.49
CA ILE A 126 -15.90 5.70 -9.75
C ILE A 126 -15.25 4.34 -9.95
N ALA A 127 -13.93 4.26 -9.79
CA ALA A 127 -13.21 3.01 -9.96
C ALA A 127 -13.64 1.96 -8.92
N MET A 128 -13.88 2.37 -7.67
CA MET A 128 -14.38 1.47 -6.63
C MET A 128 -15.81 1.01 -6.89
N PHE A 129 -16.66 1.88 -7.42
CA PHE A 129 -18.02 1.53 -7.84
C PHE A 129 -18.02 0.50 -8.98
N ILE A 130 -17.20 0.72 -10.02
CA ILE A 130 -17.08 -0.21 -11.16
C ILE A 130 -16.46 -1.53 -10.70
N TRP A 131 -15.44 -1.49 -9.86
CA TRP A 131 -14.85 -2.67 -9.22
C TRP A 131 -15.91 -3.48 -8.47
N GLY A 132 -16.76 -2.86 -7.65
CA GLY A 132 -17.86 -3.55 -6.97
C GLY A 132 -18.84 -4.24 -7.94
N ILE A 133 -19.17 -3.59 -9.08
CA ILE A 133 -20.01 -4.19 -10.12
C ILE A 133 -19.32 -5.42 -10.73
N ILE A 134 -18.03 -5.31 -11.05
CA ILE A 134 -17.26 -6.44 -11.58
C ILE A 134 -17.24 -7.59 -10.57
N LEU A 135 -17.15 -7.30 -9.28
CA LEU A 135 -17.22 -8.31 -8.23
C LEU A 135 -18.58 -9.00 -8.18
N LEU A 136 -19.69 -8.26 -8.32
CA LEU A 136 -21.03 -8.85 -8.50
C LEU A 136 -21.08 -9.79 -9.71
N CYS A 137 -20.45 -9.41 -10.83
CA CYS A 137 -20.39 -10.24 -12.02
C CYS A 137 -19.65 -11.58 -11.79
N HIS A 138 -18.77 -11.69 -10.79
CA HIS A 138 -18.12 -12.98 -10.45
C HIS A 138 -19.16 -14.03 -10.08
N ALA A 139 -20.22 -13.64 -9.35
CA ALA A 139 -21.29 -14.53 -8.97
C ALA A 139 -22.13 -15.03 -10.15
N ALA A 140 -22.05 -14.37 -11.32
CA ALA A 140 -22.73 -14.79 -12.55
C ALA A 140 -21.88 -15.72 -13.42
N THR A 141 -20.58 -15.85 -13.14
CA THR A 141 -19.69 -16.68 -13.96
C THR A 141 -20.01 -18.18 -13.82
N SER A 142 -19.82 -18.93 -14.91
CA SER A 142 -20.08 -20.37 -15.00
C SER A 142 -18.99 -21.13 -15.77
N SER A 143 -17.91 -20.46 -16.14
CA SER A 143 -16.82 -21.03 -16.94
C SER A 143 -15.48 -20.42 -16.55
N PHE A 144 -14.40 -21.15 -16.85
CA PHE A 144 -13.02 -20.66 -16.72
C PHE A 144 -12.80 -19.31 -17.41
N ALA A 145 -13.25 -19.17 -18.65
CA ALA A 145 -13.08 -17.92 -19.40
C ALA A 145 -13.82 -16.74 -18.73
N GLY A 146 -15.04 -16.97 -18.24
CA GLY A 146 -15.83 -15.95 -17.56
C GLY A 146 -15.13 -15.41 -16.31
N ILE A 147 -14.65 -16.31 -15.44
CA ILE A 147 -13.94 -15.90 -14.21
C ILE A 147 -12.58 -15.28 -14.50
N MET A 148 -11.88 -15.71 -15.56
CA MET A 148 -10.61 -15.10 -15.98
C MET A 148 -10.81 -13.64 -16.38
N VAL A 149 -11.80 -13.35 -17.23
CA VAL A 149 -12.11 -11.98 -17.69
C VAL A 149 -12.53 -11.10 -16.52
N THR A 150 -13.47 -11.55 -15.68
CA THR A 150 -13.90 -10.75 -14.53
C THR A 150 -12.74 -10.49 -13.58
N ARG A 151 -11.81 -11.42 -13.41
CA ARG A 151 -10.62 -11.24 -12.57
C ARG A 151 -9.59 -10.29 -13.15
N THR A 152 -9.35 -10.33 -14.45
CA THR A 152 -8.47 -9.34 -15.09
C THR A 152 -9.04 -7.93 -14.94
N LEU A 153 -10.33 -7.76 -15.20
CA LEU A 153 -10.99 -6.45 -15.04
C LEU A 153 -10.98 -5.99 -13.57
N LEU A 154 -11.18 -6.90 -12.62
CA LEU A 154 -11.05 -6.61 -11.19
C LEU A 154 -9.68 -5.99 -10.88
N GLY A 155 -8.61 -6.62 -11.38
CA GLY A 155 -7.24 -6.11 -11.22
C GLY A 155 -7.03 -4.72 -11.81
N VAL A 156 -7.64 -4.44 -12.97
CA VAL A 156 -7.56 -3.12 -13.62
C VAL A 156 -8.12 -2.03 -12.71
N PHE A 157 -9.34 -2.20 -12.21
CA PHE A 157 -10.00 -1.16 -11.41
C PHE A 157 -9.48 -1.10 -9.97
N GLU A 158 -9.02 -2.20 -9.40
CA GLU A 158 -8.39 -2.20 -8.06
C GLU A 158 -7.03 -1.50 -8.02
N SER A 159 -6.35 -1.35 -9.16
CA SER A 159 -5.02 -0.75 -9.24
C SER A 159 -4.96 0.73 -8.82
N VAL A 160 -6.10 1.42 -8.84
CA VAL A 160 -6.23 2.85 -8.47
C VAL A 160 -6.07 3.11 -6.98
N VAL A 161 -6.42 2.15 -6.13
CA VAL A 161 -6.68 2.40 -4.71
C VAL A 161 -5.39 2.76 -3.99
N SER A 162 -4.35 1.92 -4.13
CA SER A 162 -3.04 2.13 -3.51
C SER A 162 -2.39 3.48 -3.89
N PRO A 163 -2.16 3.80 -5.18
CA PRO A 163 -1.56 5.07 -5.57
C PRO A 163 -2.46 6.26 -5.23
N GLY A 164 -3.78 6.12 -5.34
CA GLY A 164 -4.72 7.16 -4.96
C GLY A 164 -4.68 7.50 -3.48
N PHE A 165 -4.56 6.50 -2.60
CA PHE A 165 -4.51 6.72 -1.15
C PHE A 165 -3.19 7.32 -0.71
N THR A 166 -2.09 6.91 -1.34
CA THR A 166 -0.80 7.59 -1.18
C THR A 166 -0.89 9.05 -1.61
N LEU A 167 -1.53 9.34 -2.74
CA LEU A 167 -1.70 10.72 -3.21
C LEU A 167 -2.60 11.55 -2.28
N ILE A 168 -3.73 11.01 -1.81
CA ILE A 168 -4.57 11.64 -0.79
C ILE A 168 -3.73 11.94 0.46
N THR A 169 -2.98 10.96 0.95
CA THR A 169 -2.15 11.15 2.14
C THR A 169 -1.13 12.28 1.92
N SER A 170 -0.56 12.38 0.72
CA SER A 170 0.38 13.45 0.37
C SER A 170 -0.26 14.85 0.31
N ILE A 171 -1.54 14.95 -0.09
CA ILE A 171 -2.25 16.22 -0.26
C ILE A 171 -2.77 16.77 1.07
N TRP A 172 -3.14 15.90 2.00
CA TRP A 172 -3.83 16.28 3.25
C TRP A 172 -2.94 16.33 4.49
N TYR A 173 -1.73 15.76 4.41
CA TYR A 173 -0.84 15.56 5.55
C TYR A 173 0.59 16.03 5.29
N LYS A 174 1.27 16.44 6.37
CA LYS A 174 2.71 16.77 6.35
C LYS A 174 3.53 15.49 6.09
N PRO A 175 4.73 15.57 5.48
CA PRO A 175 5.58 14.39 5.27
C PRO A 175 5.92 13.62 6.55
N SER A 176 6.12 14.31 7.68
CA SER A 176 6.33 13.68 8.99
C SER A 176 5.13 12.87 9.50
N GLU A 177 3.93 13.16 8.98
CA GLU A 177 2.69 12.51 9.36
C GLU A 177 2.38 11.28 8.47
N HIS A 178 2.97 11.19 7.28
CA HIS A 178 2.64 10.19 6.24
C HIS A 178 2.78 8.75 6.75
N ALA A 179 3.90 8.40 7.37
CA ALA A 179 4.19 7.02 7.77
C ALA A 179 3.11 6.43 8.69
N LEU A 180 2.64 7.21 9.66
CA LEU A 180 1.58 6.78 10.58
C LEU A 180 0.25 6.54 9.84
N ARG A 181 -0.12 7.42 8.91
CA ARG A 181 -1.39 7.34 8.18
C ARG A 181 -1.37 6.19 7.17
N HIS A 182 -0.25 6.00 6.46
CA HIS A 182 -0.02 4.84 5.62
C HIS A 182 -0.20 3.54 6.40
N GLY A 183 0.41 3.44 7.58
CA GLY A 183 0.23 2.28 8.45
C GLY A 183 -1.23 2.06 8.87
N PHE A 184 -1.97 3.13 9.18
CA PHE A 184 -3.35 3.03 9.67
C PHE A 184 -4.32 2.53 8.59
N TRP A 185 -4.32 3.12 7.38
CA TRP A 185 -5.19 2.62 6.32
C TRP A 185 -4.73 1.26 5.79
N TYR A 186 -3.42 0.98 5.78
CA TYR A 186 -2.90 -0.34 5.40
C TYR A 186 -3.29 -1.44 6.40
N ALA A 187 -3.45 -1.11 7.69
CA ALA A 187 -3.95 -2.06 8.70
C ALA A 187 -5.35 -2.59 8.39
N GLY A 188 -6.13 -1.87 7.56
CA GLY A 188 -7.40 -2.36 7.01
C GLY A 188 -7.26 -3.69 6.27
N ASN A 189 -6.07 -4.02 5.74
CA ASN A 189 -5.77 -5.29 5.09
C ASN A 189 -6.12 -6.50 5.97
N SER A 190 -5.51 -6.60 7.16
CA SER A 190 -5.74 -7.74 8.05
C SER A 190 -7.14 -7.74 8.65
N MET A 191 -7.70 -6.57 8.94
CA MET A 191 -9.10 -6.45 9.38
C MET A 191 -10.06 -6.98 8.32
N GLY A 192 -9.80 -6.64 7.05
CA GLY A 192 -10.57 -7.08 5.90
C GLY A 192 -10.48 -8.58 5.72
N ALA A 193 -9.28 -9.16 5.84
CA ALA A 193 -9.11 -10.61 5.76
C ALA A 193 -9.97 -11.35 6.80
N CYS A 194 -9.95 -10.88 8.05
CA CYS A 194 -10.76 -11.44 9.15
C CYS A 194 -12.27 -11.31 8.88
N ILE A 195 -12.74 -10.10 8.55
CA ILE A 195 -14.17 -9.83 8.35
C ILE A 195 -14.69 -10.53 7.11
N GLY A 196 -13.95 -10.50 5.99
CA GLY A 196 -14.33 -11.18 4.75
C GLY A 196 -14.45 -12.70 4.93
N THR A 197 -13.59 -13.28 5.78
CA THR A 197 -13.68 -14.69 6.15
C THR A 197 -14.90 -14.99 7.03
N LEU A 198 -15.25 -14.10 7.96
CA LEU A 198 -16.47 -14.22 8.76
C LEU A 198 -17.74 -14.14 7.89
N ILE A 199 -17.76 -13.23 6.91
CA ILE A 199 -18.85 -13.15 5.92
C ILE A 199 -18.93 -14.45 5.10
N ALA A 200 -17.78 -14.99 4.66
CA ALA A 200 -17.73 -16.27 3.98
C ALA A 200 -18.26 -17.42 4.84
N PHE A 201 -17.93 -17.45 6.13
CA PHE A 201 -18.48 -18.40 7.10
C PHE A 201 -20.01 -18.30 7.18
N GLY A 202 -20.56 -17.09 7.26
CA GLY A 202 -22.01 -16.87 7.23
C GLY A 202 -22.65 -17.35 5.92
N CYS A 203 -22.05 -17.02 4.77
CA CYS A 203 -22.52 -17.47 3.45
C CYS A 203 -22.48 -19.00 3.31
N ALA A 204 -21.48 -19.65 3.89
CA ALA A 204 -21.33 -21.10 3.84
C ALA A 204 -22.44 -21.86 4.60
N HIS A 205 -23.22 -21.21 5.48
CA HIS A 205 -24.39 -21.82 6.13
C HIS A 205 -25.65 -21.82 5.24
N ILE A 206 -25.64 -21.08 4.13
CA ILE A 206 -26.80 -20.95 3.25
C ILE A 206 -26.93 -22.24 2.43
N HIS A 207 -27.65 -23.22 2.97
CA HIS A 207 -27.95 -24.50 2.33
C HIS A 207 -29.45 -24.58 1.99
N HIS A 208 -29.88 -23.95 0.90
CA HIS A 208 -31.25 -24.12 0.39
C HIS A 208 -31.26 -25.04 -0.82
N LYS A 209 -32.07 -26.11 -0.78
CA LYS A 209 -32.36 -26.95 -1.95
C LYS A 209 -32.99 -26.07 -3.03
N GLY A 210 -32.29 -25.87 -4.15
CA GLY A 210 -32.72 -25.01 -5.27
C GLY A 210 -32.19 -23.57 -5.24
N GLY A 211 -31.40 -23.19 -4.23
CA GLY A 211 -30.75 -21.87 -4.15
C GLY A 211 -29.43 -21.79 -4.91
N LEU A 212 -28.91 -20.57 -5.09
CA LEU A 212 -27.55 -20.33 -5.61
C LEU A 212 -26.50 -21.02 -4.73
N ALA A 213 -25.37 -21.40 -5.32
CA ALA A 213 -24.23 -21.95 -4.57
C ALA A 213 -23.69 -20.92 -3.56
N ALA A 214 -23.22 -21.39 -2.39
CA ALA A 214 -22.77 -20.54 -1.28
C ALA A 214 -21.70 -19.52 -1.69
N TRP A 215 -20.79 -19.90 -2.58
CA TRP A 215 -19.74 -19.00 -3.08
C TRP A 215 -20.29 -17.83 -3.92
N ARG A 216 -21.43 -18.00 -4.59
CA ARG A 216 -22.08 -16.92 -5.35
C ARG A 216 -22.64 -15.86 -4.41
N TYR A 217 -23.26 -16.26 -3.30
CA TYR A 217 -23.72 -15.33 -2.26
C TYR A 217 -22.56 -14.50 -1.68
N LEU A 218 -21.39 -15.13 -1.49
CA LEU A 218 -20.20 -14.41 -1.03
C LEU A 218 -19.84 -13.24 -1.95
N PHE A 219 -19.74 -13.48 -3.27
CA PHE A 219 -19.44 -12.41 -4.23
C PHE A 219 -20.58 -11.40 -4.38
N ILE A 220 -21.84 -11.82 -4.25
CA ILE A 220 -22.98 -10.90 -4.26
C ILE A 220 -22.92 -9.93 -3.09
N ILE A 221 -22.71 -10.45 -1.87
CA ILE A 221 -22.67 -9.62 -0.66
C ILE A 221 -21.46 -8.69 -0.69
N LEU A 222 -20.26 -9.22 -0.98
CA LEU A 222 -19.05 -8.41 -1.07
C LEU A 222 -19.15 -7.35 -2.17
N GLY A 223 -19.63 -7.74 -3.37
CA GLY A 223 -19.81 -6.83 -4.48
C GLY A 223 -20.82 -5.73 -4.15
N ALA A 224 -21.96 -6.06 -3.54
CA ALA A 224 -22.96 -5.09 -3.14
C ALA A 224 -22.42 -4.10 -2.10
N LEU A 225 -21.68 -4.60 -1.09
CA LEU A 225 -21.02 -3.75 -0.10
C LEU A 225 -20.03 -2.78 -0.76
N THR A 226 -19.21 -3.26 -1.68
CA THR A 226 -18.23 -2.45 -2.42
C THR A 226 -18.91 -1.42 -3.32
N VAL A 227 -20.00 -1.76 -4.01
CA VAL A 227 -20.80 -0.82 -4.83
C VAL A 227 -21.39 0.28 -3.96
N VAL A 228 -22.06 -0.08 -2.87
CA VAL A 228 -22.65 0.90 -1.94
C VAL A 228 -21.57 1.80 -1.37
N TRP A 229 -20.42 1.22 -0.99
CA TRP A 229 -19.31 2.00 -0.46
C TRP A 229 -18.68 2.93 -1.51
N GLY A 230 -18.51 2.49 -2.75
CA GLY A 230 -18.06 3.34 -3.87
C GLY A 230 -19.00 4.54 -4.09
N ALA A 231 -20.33 4.31 -3.98
CA ALA A 231 -21.31 5.39 -4.03
C ALA A 231 -21.18 6.35 -2.84
N VAL A 232 -20.96 5.84 -1.62
CA VAL A 232 -20.69 6.67 -0.43
C VAL A 232 -19.43 7.51 -0.61
N LEU A 233 -18.35 6.94 -1.13
CA LEU A 233 -17.11 7.66 -1.42
C LEU A 233 -17.32 8.77 -2.44
N SER A 234 -18.16 8.56 -3.46
CA SER A 234 -18.43 9.60 -4.48
C SER A 234 -19.00 10.89 -3.88
N TRP A 235 -19.68 10.77 -2.74
CA TRP A 235 -20.30 11.90 -2.02
C TRP A 235 -19.48 12.40 -0.84
N ARG A 236 -18.74 11.51 -0.17
CA ARG A 236 -18.02 11.81 1.07
C ARG A 236 -16.54 12.10 0.87
N LEU A 237 -15.88 11.53 -0.14
CA LEU A 237 -14.45 11.68 -0.35
C LEU A 237 -14.14 13.02 -1.05
N PRO A 238 -13.51 13.99 -0.36
CA PRO A 238 -13.18 15.27 -0.96
C PRO A 238 -12.01 15.16 -1.94
N ASP A 239 -12.08 15.89 -3.06
CA ASP A 239 -11.00 15.94 -4.04
C ASP A 239 -9.79 16.75 -3.55
N GLU A 240 -10.03 17.86 -2.83
CA GLU A 240 -9.01 18.82 -2.39
C GLU A 240 -9.35 19.41 -1.01
N PRO A 241 -8.35 19.76 -0.18
CA PRO A 241 -8.57 20.41 1.11
C PRO A 241 -9.40 21.71 1.04
N LEU A 242 -9.22 22.49 -0.03
CA LEU A 242 -9.93 23.76 -0.25
C LEU A 242 -11.42 23.56 -0.58
N LYS A 243 -11.83 22.38 -1.03
CA LYS A 243 -13.24 22.05 -1.37
C LYS A 243 -13.89 21.17 -0.30
N ALA A 244 -13.23 20.99 0.85
CA ALA A 244 -13.65 20.08 1.90
C ALA A 244 -14.90 20.58 2.63
N LYS A 245 -16.06 19.99 2.34
CA LYS A 245 -17.35 20.40 2.94
C LYS A 245 -17.42 20.23 4.46
N PHE A 246 -16.64 19.31 5.03
CA PHE A 246 -16.62 19.04 6.47
C PHE A 246 -15.74 20.03 7.28
N LEU A 247 -14.97 20.88 6.61
CA LEU A 247 -14.16 21.93 7.24
C LEU A 247 -14.77 23.31 6.99
N ASN A 248 -14.65 24.19 7.98
CA ASN A 248 -14.97 25.61 7.85
C ASN A 248 -13.93 26.30 6.96
N GLU A 249 -14.26 27.45 6.38
CA GLU A 249 -13.41 28.14 5.40
C GLU A 249 -11.98 28.42 5.91
N LEU A 250 -11.86 28.90 7.16
CA LEU A 250 -10.56 29.08 7.80
C LEU A 250 -9.81 27.76 7.99
N ASP A 251 -10.50 26.70 8.41
CA ASP A 251 -9.87 25.40 8.65
C ASP A 251 -9.44 24.73 7.32
N ARG A 252 -10.10 25.02 6.19
CA ARG A 252 -9.68 24.59 4.85
C ARG A 252 -8.37 25.24 4.43
N GLN A 253 -8.22 26.54 4.68
CA GLN A 253 -6.99 27.27 4.39
C GLN A 253 -5.84 26.75 5.26
N VAL A 254 -6.10 26.52 6.56
CA VAL A 254 -5.13 25.88 7.46
C VAL A 254 -4.74 24.50 6.94
N ALA A 255 -5.70 23.65 6.54
CA ALA A 255 -5.42 22.31 6.02
C ALA A 255 -4.55 22.34 4.74
N HIS A 256 -4.88 23.23 3.80
CA HIS A 256 -4.14 23.40 2.56
C HIS A 256 -2.71 23.92 2.80
N ASN A 257 -2.59 25.02 3.55
CA ASN A 257 -1.30 25.66 3.82
C ASN A 257 -0.38 24.75 4.65
N ARG A 258 -0.95 23.96 5.58
CA ARG A 258 -0.20 23.01 6.40
C ARG A 258 0.47 21.92 5.57
N ALA A 259 -0.25 21.36 4.60
CA ALA A 259 0.29 20.30 3.74
C ALA A 259 1.32 20.86 2.74
N GLN A 260 1.10 22.07 2.23
CA GLN A 260 2.00 22.72 1.26
C GLN A 260 3.28 23.27 1.91
N SER A 261 3.19 23.85 3.10
CA SER A 261 4.31 24.55 3.77
C SER A 261 5.50 23.66 4.14
N LYS A 262 5.31 22.33 4.18
CA LYS A 262 6.36 21.37 4.56
C LYS A 262 6.59 20.26 3.53
N THR A 263 6.03 20.36 2.32
CA THR A 263 6.40 19.43 1.24
C THR A 263 7.80 19.80 0.75
N LYS A 264 8.83 19.41 1.51
CA LYS A 264 10.26 19.65 1.24
C LYS A 264 10.79 18.86 0.03
N THR A 265 9.99 17.96 -0.56
CA THR A 265 10.32 17.38 -1.86
C THR A 265 9.88 18.39 -2.90
N THR A 266 10.84 19.07 -3.55
CA THR A 266 10.55 19.88 -4.74
C THR A 266 9.81 18.97 -5.71
N LYS A 267 8.47 19.08 -5.76
CA LYS A 267 7.63 18.32 -6.68
C LYS A 267 7.98 18.87 -8.06
N THR A 268 9.00 18.30 -8.65
CA THR A 268 9.55 18.78 -9.90
C THR A 268 8.81 18.04 -10.99
N ASN A 269 7.98 18.75 -11.75
CA ASN A 269 7.32 18.18 -12.93
C ASN A 269 8.31 17.81 -14.06
N LYS A 270 9.62 18.02 -13.83
CA LYS A 270 10.68 17.69 -14.78
C LYS A 270 11.22 16.30 -14.47
N TRP A 271 10.98 15.38 -15.39
CA TRP A 271 11.62 14.07 -15.42
C TRP A 271 13.13 14.24 -15.68
N VAL A 272 13.97 13.74 -14.78
CA VAL A 272 15.43 13.83 -14.91
C VAL A 272 15.98 12.48 -15.37
N TYR A 273 16.32 12.38 -16.67
CA TYR A 273 16.82 11.14 -17.26
C TYR A 273 18.09 10.60 -16.59
N ALA A 274 18.97 11.48 -16.10
CA ALA A 274 20.16 11.07 -15.36
C ALA A 274 19.82 10.29 -14.07
N GLN A 275 18.79 10.71 -13.33
CA GLN A 275 18.31 10.00 -12.14
C GLN A 275 17.69 8.63 -12.49
N PHE A 276 17.01 8.54 -13.64
CA PHE A 276 16.48 7.27 -14.15
C PHE A 276 17.62 6.28 -14.42
N ILE A 277 18.67 6.70 -15.14
CA ILE A 277 19.85 5.86 -15.40
C ILE A 277 20.59 5.51 -14.10
N GLU A 278 20.69 6.45 -13.16
CA GLU A 278 21.24 6.19 -11.84
C GLU A 278 20.45 5.08 -11.12
N THR A 279 19.11 5.11 -11.20
CA THR A 279 18.24 4.08 -10.61
C THR A 279 18.53 2.69 -11.13
N LEU A 280 18.71 2.56 -12.45
CA LEU A 280 18.99 1.29 -13.12
C LEU A 280 20.39 0.75 -12.79
N ARG A 281 21.33 1.63 -12.45
CA ARG A 281 22.69 1.26 -12.04
C ARG A 281 22.83 1.07 -10.53
N ASP A 282 21.82 1.46 -9.74
CA ASP A 282 21.88 1.38 -8.29
C ASP A 282 21.65 -0.05 -7.80
N PRO A 283 22.65 -0.69 -7.16
CA PRO A 283 22.48 -2.04 -6.62
C PRO A 283 21.33 -2.14 -5.62
N LYS A 284 21.02 -1.05 -4.88
CA LYS A 284 19.90 -1.02 -3.92
C LYS A 284 18.57 -1.31 -4.61
N THR A 285 18.36 -0.74 -5.79
CA THR A 285 17.13 -0.96 -6.57
C THR A 285 16.95 -2.44 -6.88
N TRP A 286 18.02 -3.14 -7.25
CA TRP A 286 17.97 -4.56 -7.60
C TRP A 286 17.85 -5.47 -6.37
N PHE A 287 18.46 -5.11 -5.24
CA PHE A 287 18.19 -5.79 -3.96
C PHE A 287 16.70 -5.70 -3.60
N LEU A 288 16.11 -4.50 -3.70
CA LEU A 288 14.70 -4.27 -3.42
C LEU A 288 13.78 -4.98 -4.42
N PHE A 289 14.14 -5.00 -5.71
CA PHE A 289 13.43 -5.75 -6.75
C PHE A 289 13.41 -7.25 -6.46
N LEU A 290 14.57 -7.83 -6.18
CA LEU A 290 14.69 -9.26 -5.89
C LEU A 290 13.91 -9.62 -4.63
N LEU A 291 14.13 -8.87 -3.54
CA LEU A 291 13.45 -9.09 -2.26
C LEU A 291 11.93 -9.03 -2.41
N GLU A 292 11.42 -8.05 -3.15
CA GLU A 292 9.98 -7.91 -3.33
C GLU A 292 9.42 -9.04 -4.21
N GLY A 293 10.10 -9.39 -5.30
CA GLY A 293 9.67 -10.45 -6.20
C GLY A 293 9.58 -11.82 -5.49
N THR A 294 10.54 -12.11 -4.61
CA THR A 294 10.59 -13.37 -3.85
C THR A 294 9.61 -13.38 -2.67
N SER A 295 9.54 -12.29 -1.89
CA SER A 295 8.57 -12.18 -0.81
C SER A 295 7.12 -12.23 -1.31
N THR A 296 6.82 -11.61 -2.44
CA THR A 296 5.48 -11.63 -3.04
C THR A 296 5.15 -12.92 -3.77
N LEU A 297 6.16 -13.67 -4.23
CA LEU A 297 5.98 -15.05 -4.67
C LEU A 297 5.44 -15.90 -3.52
N THR A 298 6.01 -15.78 -2.32
CA THR A 298 5.48 -16.46 -1.12
C THR A 298 4.07 -15.95 -0.77
N ASN A 299 3.82 -14.64 -0.89
CA ASN A 299 2.48 -14.08 -0.68
C ASN A 299 1.44 -14.69 -1.64
N GLY A 300 1.74 -14.77 -2.93
CA GLY A 300 0.84 -15.34 -3.95
C GLY A 300 0.55 -16.82 -3.73
N ILE A 301 1.54 -17.59 -3.24
CA ILE A 301 1.34 -18.98 -2.78
C ILE A 301 0.34 -18.99 -1.63
N VAL A 302 0.55 -18.19 -0.61
CA VAL A 302 -0.20 -18.30 0.64
C VAL A 302 -1.62 -17.72 0.51
N THR A 303 -1.79 -16.47 0.05
CA THR A 303 -3.05 -15.72 0.15
C THR A 303 -4.26 -16.41 -0.47
N ASN A 304 -4.13 -16.97 -1.69
CA ASN A 304 -5.25 -17.60 -2.40
C ASN A 304 -5.40 -19.11 -2.13
N PHE A 305 -4.43 -19.73 -1.45
CA PHE A 305 -4.46 -21.17 -1.17
C PHE A 305 -4.62 -21.49 0.32
N THR A 306 -4.55 -20.53 1.25
CA THR A 306 -4.73 -20.75 2.69
C THR A 306 -5.94 -21.65 2.99
N SER A 307 -7.12 -21.33 2.43
CA SER A 307 -8.34 -22.12 2.65
C SER A 307 -8.23 -23.54 2.07
N ILE A 308 -7.57 -23.72 0.92
CA ILE A 308 -7.33 -25.03 0.31
C ILE A 308 -6.36 -25.85 1.18
N ILE A 309 -5.27 -25.24 1.66
CA ILE A 309 -4.28 -25.87 2.54
C ILE A 309 -4.94 -26.31 3.83
N LEU A 310 -5.74 -25.43 4.43
CA LEU A 310 -6.36 -25.69 5.72
C LEU A 310 -7.46 -26.75 5.57
N SER A 311 -8.24 -26.75 4.49
CA SER A 311 -9.15 -27.84 4.17
C SER A 311 -8.42 -29.17 3.92
N SER A 312 -7.22 -29.13 3.32
CA SER A 312 -6.41 -30.34 3.07
C SER A 312 -5.88 -31.00 4.35
N PHE A 313 -5.87 -30.29 5.48
CA PHE A 313 -5.60 -30.87 6.80
C PHE A 313 -6.78 -31.73 7.32
N GLY A 314 -7.90 -31.78 6.59
CA GLY A 314 -9.08 -32.56 6.94
C GLY A 314 -10.02 -31.83 7.92
N PHE A 315 -10.10 -30.51 7.82
CA PHE A 315 -11.15 -29.71 8.47
C PHE A 315 -12.36 -29.56 7.53
N SER A 316 -13.56 -29.42 8.11
CA SER A 316 -14.77 -29.13 7.32
C SER A 316 -14.72 -27.70 6.76
N THR A 317 -15.49 -27.40 5.71
CA THR A 317 -15.54 -26.05 5.11
C THR A 317 -15.81 -24.95 6.15
N LEU A 318 -16.79 -25.15 7.03
CA LEU A 318 -17.13 -24.19 8.08
C LEU A 318 -15.98 -24.00 9.08
N THR A 319 -15.36 -25.10 9.53
CA THR A 319 -14.21 -25.02 10.44
C THR A 319 -13.01 -24.37 9.78
N THR A 320 -12.73 -24.67 8.51
CA THR A 320 -11.65 -24.05 7.73
C THR A 320 -11.82 -22.54 7.63
N LEU A 321 -13.03 -22.07 7.31
CA LEU A 321 -13.32 -20.63 7.26
C LEU A 321 -13.11 -20.00 8.65
N LEU A 322 -13.60 -20.61 9.72
CA LEU A 322 -13.40 -20.06 11.06
C LEU A 322 -11.92 -20.01 11.47
N LEU A 323 -11.15 -21.05 11.15
CA LEU A 323 -9.72 -21.15 11.47
C LEU A 323 -8.85 -20.15 10.69
N ASN A 324 -9.31 -19.62 9.56
CA ASN A 324 -8.63 -18.51 8.87
C ASN A 324 -8.59 -17.22 9.72
N MET A 325 -9.57 -17.00 10.61
CA MET A 325 -9.57 -15.81 11.48
C MET A 325 -8.32 -15.73 12.38
N PRO A 326 -7.95 -16.77 13.16
CA PRO A 326 -6.70 -16.75 13.92
C PRO A 326 -5.44 -16.62 13.05
N VAL A 327 -5.44 -17.15 11.82
CA VAL A 327 -4.32 -16.99 10.88
C VAL A 327 -4.12 -15.51 10.52
N TYR A 328 -5.18 -14.80 10.15
CA TYR A 328 -5.13 -13.36 9.87
C TYR A 328 -4.95 -12.51 11.14
N GLY A 329 -5.43 -12.97 12.29
CA GLY A 329 -5.16 -12.34 13.59
C GLY A 329 -3.67 -12.38 13.95
N PHE A 330 -3.00 -13.51 13.71
CA PHE A 330 -1.55 -13.62 13.89
C PHE A 330 -0.79 -12.73 12.90
N GLN A 331 -1.26 -12.62 11.65
CA GLN A 331 -0.71 -11.68 10.67
C GLN A 331 -0.78 -10.23 11.18
N PHE A 332 -1.95 -9.81 11.69
CA PHE A 332 -2.14 -8.47 12.25
C PHE A 332 -1.18 -8.19 13.41
N ILE A 333 -1.11 -9.11 14.38
CA ILE A 333 -0.19 -8.99 15.53
C ILE A 333 1.26 -8.90 15.06
N SER A 334 1.66 -9.74 14.10
CA SER A 334 3.02 -9.74 13.54
C SER A 334 3.38 -8.38 12.94
N ILE A 335 2.47 -7.79 12.15
CA ILE A 335 2.68 -6.45 11.54
C ILE A 335 2.78 -5.37 12.61
N MET A 336 1.90 -5.39 13.62
CA MET A 336 1.89 -4.41 14.71
C MET A 336 3.16 -4.49 15.57
N VAL A 337 3.57 -5.70 15.96
CA VAL A 337 4.79 -5.94 16.73
C VAL A 337 6.02 -5.52 15.93
N SER A 338 6.13 -5.92 14.66
CA SER A 338 7.26 -5.51 13.80
C SER A 338 7.35 -4.00 13.64
N SER A 339 6.21 -3.31 13.47
CA SER A 339 6.18 -1.85 13.36
C SER A 339 6.56 -1.16 14.68
N PHE A 340 6.09 -1.67 15.82
CA PHE A 340 6.44 -1.15 17.13
C PHE A 340 7.93 -1.37 17.44
N LEU A 341 8.48 -2.55 17.15
CA LEU A 341 9.90 -2.86 17.32
C LEU A 341 10.78 -1.99 16.44
N ALA A 342 10.40 -1.78 15.18
CA ALA A 342 11.12 -0.90 14.25
C ALA A 342 11.12 0.55 14.75
N ARG A 343 10.03 0.98 15.40
CA ARG A 343 9.97 2.28 16.08
C ARG A 343 10.73 2.30 17.40
N ARG A 344 10.86 1.20 18.14
CA ARG A 344 11.51 1.17 19.46
C ARG A 344 13.02 1.06 19.36
N PHE A 345 13.53 0.21 18.47
CA PHE A 345 14.94 -0.12 18.33
C PHE A 345 15.54 0.53 17.07
N ARG A 346 16.77 1.05 17.17
CA ARG A 346 17.50 1.64 16.03
C ARG A 346 18.14 0.56 15.17
N ARG A 347 18.36 0.83 13.89
CA ARG A 347 19.04 -0.05 12.91
C ARG A 347 18.46 -1.47 12.86
N SER A 348 17.16 -1.54 13.09
CA SER A 348 16.43 -2.77 13.39
C SER A 348 15.50 -3.21 12.26
N ARG A 349 15.25 -2.35 11.24
CA ARG A 349 14.22 -2.62 10.24
C ARG A 349 14.53 -3.90 9.47
N ILE A 350 15.73 -4.03 8.91
CA ILE A 350 16.11 -5.23 8.16
C ILE A 350 16.19 -6.47 9.08
N ILE A 351 16.64 -6.32 10.32
CA ILE A 351 16.69 -7.44 11.29
C ILE A 351 15.29 -7.97 11.58
N ILE A 352 14.30 -7.10 11.74
CA ILE A 352 12.91 -7.49 12.00
C ILE A 352 12.33 -8.25 10.81
N ILE A 353 12.65 -7.84 9.58
CA ILE A 353 12.25 -8.57 8.36
C ILE A 353 12.91 -9.97 8.33
N ILE A 354 14.20 -10.05 8.68
CA ILE A 354 14.91 -11.34 8.78
C ILE A 354 14.24 -12.25 9.83
N CYS A 355 13.90 -11.73 11.00
CA CYS A 355 13.20 -12.49 12.04
C CYS A 355 11.83 -12.99 11.56
N GLY A 356 11.06 -12.16 10.87
CA GLY A 356 9.77 -12.56 10.27
C GLY A 356 9.94 -13.67 9.24
N SER A 357 10.97 -13.56 8.39
CA SER A 357 11.29 -14.55 7.35
C SER A 357 11.76 -15.88 7.96
N LEU A 358 12.51 -15.84 9.06
CA LEU A 358 12.91 -17.04 9.82
C LEU A 358 11.72 -17.76 10.43
N ILE A 359 10.76 -17.01 11.01
CA ILE A 359 9.52 -17.57 11.56
C ILE A 359 8.71 -18.25 10.44
N ALA A 360 8.60 -17.60 9.28
CA ALA A 360 7.90 -18.17 8.13
C ALA A 360 8.60 -19.43 7.60
N LEU A 361 9.92 -19.42 7.49
CA LEU A 361 10.71 -20.59 7.10
C LEU A 361 10.46 -21.78 8.04
N PHE A 362 10.46 -21.53 9.36
CA PHE A 362 10.15 -22.56 10.34
C PHE A 362 8.72 -23.08 10.20
N GLY A 363 7.75 -22.20 9.93
CA GLY A 363 6.36 -22.56 9.64
C GLY A 363 6.24 -23.48 8.43
N ALA A 364 6.94 -23.19 7.33
CA ALA A 364 6.99 -24.04 6.15
C ALA A 364 7.55 -25.44 6.46
N ILE A 365 8.65 -25.50 7.22
CA ILE A 365 9.28 -26.76 7.65
C ILE A 365 8.32 -27.60 8.49
N ILE A 366 7.62 -26.99 9.44
CA ILE A 366 6.61 -27.66 10.27
C ILE A 366 5.55 -28.32 9.38
N ILE A 367 4.96 -27.58 8.44
CA ILE A 367 3.88 -28.10 7.57
C ILE A 367 4.37 -29.30 6.77
N MET A 368 5.58 -29.24 6.21
CA MET A 368 6.15 -30.31 5.40
C MET A 368 6.55 -31.54 6.20
N LYS A 369 7.11 -31.37 7.40
CA LYS A 369 7.70 -32.46 8.19
C LYS A 369 6.71 -33.12 9.14
N LEU A 370 5.71 -32.40 9.65
CA LEU A 370 4.73 -32.99 10.55
C LEU A 370 3.80 -33.96 9.81
N PRO A 371 3.41 -35.07 10.45
CA PRO A 371 2.43 -36.00 9.89
C PRO A 371 1.06 -35.35 9.78
N TYR A 372 0.25 -35.83 8.82
CA TYR A 372 -1.13 -35.35 8.60
C TYR A 372 -2.06 -35.53 9.82
N SER A 373 -1.72 -36.45 10.72
CA SER A 373 -2.44 -36.66 11.98
C SER A 373 -2.33 -35.46 12.92
N ASN A 374 -1.21 -34.73 12.89
CA ASN A 374 -0.99 -33.56 13.73
C ASN A 374 -1.55 -32.28 13.07
N LYS A 375 -2.87 -32.18 12.99
CA LYS A 375 -3.58 -31.02 12.41
C LYS A 375 -3.24 -29.72 13.13
N GLY A 376 -3.10 -29.75 14.45
CA GLY A 376 -2.80 -28.57 15.28
C GLY A 376 -1.41 -27.99 14.99
N GLY A 377 -0.38 -28.84 14.94
CA GLY A 377 0.98 -28.38 14.61
C GLY A 377 1.09 -27.81 13.20
N ARG A 378 0.42 -28.41 12.22
CA ARG A 378 0.36 -27.88 10.85
C ARG A 378 -0.40 -26.55 10.75
N PHE A 379 -1.46 -26.40 11.53
CA PHE A 379 -2.17 -25.13 11.65
C PHE A 379 -1.27 -24.02 12.23
N VAL A 380 -0.51 -24.31 13.29
CA VAL A 380 0.48 -23.36 13.83
C VAL A 380 1.54 -23.02 12.77
N GLY A 381 2.03 -24.00 12.01
CA GLY A 381 2.94 -23.76 10.88
C GLY A 381 2.37 -22.79 9.84
N LEU A 382 1.07 -22.89 9.54
CA LEU A 382 0.38 -21.98 8.62
C LEU A 382 0.24 -20.56 9.20
N MET A 383 0.03 -20.42 10.50
CA MET A 383 0.06 -19.11 11.16
C MET A 383 1.47 -18.49 11.06
N MET A 384 2.51 -19.28 11.34
CA MET A 384 3.90 -18.81 11.28
C MET A 384 4.32 -18.34 9.87
N LEU A 385 3.80 -18.97 8.81
CA LEU A 385 4.01 -18.50 7.43
C LEU A 385 3.58 -17.04 7.22
N MET A 386 2.51 -16.60 7.90
CA MET A 386 2.01 -15.22 7.81
C MET A 386 2.95 -14.19 8.43
N ALA A 387 3.95 -14.59 9.23
CA ALA A 387 4.94 -13.67 9.79
C ALA A 387 5.77 -12.96 8.70
N SER A 388 5.96 -13.60 7.54
CA SER A 388 6.68 -13.02 6.39
C SER A 388 6.05 -11.73 5.85
N THR A 389 4.78 -11.49 6.13
CA THR A 389 4.03 -10.32 5.63
C THR A 389 4.48 -8.99 6.24
N ASN A 390 5.29 -9.02 7.31
CA ASN A 390 5.88 -7.81 7.89
C ASN A 390 6.92 -7.14 6.98
N GLY A 391 7.47 -7.88 6.00
CA GLY A 391 8.51 -7.40 5.09
C GLY A 391 8.04 -6.25 4.21
N PHE A 392 6.83 -6.35 3.64
CA PHE A 392 6.33 -5.38 2.67
C PHE A 392 6.31 -3.94 3.21
N SER A 393 5.70 -3.74 4.39
CA SER A 393 5.57 -2.41 5.00
C SER A 393 6.92 -1.81 5.40
N LEU A 394 7.84 -2.63 5.92
CA LEU A 394 9.17 -2.19 6.33
C LEU A 394 10.06 -1.89 5.11
N THR A 395 9.94 -2.67 4.04
CA THR A 395 10.67 -2.42 2.78
C THR A 395 10.21 -1.14 2.10
N LEU A 396 8.90 -0.86 2.07
CA LEU A 396 8.40 0.45 1.61
C LEU A 396 8.97 1.61 2.43
N SER A 397 9.06 1.44 3.74
CA SER A 397 9.71 2.44 4.61
C SER A 397 11.20 2.59 4.30
N LEU A 398 11.91 1.52 3.95
CA LEU A 398 13.32 1.57 3.54
C LEU A 398 13.48 2.31 2.22
N ILE A 399 12.62 2.09 1.22
CA ILE A 399 12.64 2.83 -0.04
C ILE A 399 12.48 4.34 0.21
N SER A 400 11.50 4.71 1.04
CA SER A 400 11.26 6.12 1.37
C SER A 400 12.43 6.77 2.11
N SER A 401 13.17 6.01 2.92
CA SER A 401 14.30 6.53 3.70
C SER A 401 15.64 6.47 2.95
N ASN A 402 15.81 5.55 2.00
CA ASN A 402 17.12 5.25 1.39
C ASN A 402 17.24 5.68 -0.08
N VAL A 403 16.19 6.25 -0.67
CA VAL A 403 16.19 6.72 -2.06
C VAL A 403 15.91 8.22 -2.11
N GLY A 404 16.93 8.97 -2.53
CA GLY A 404 16.86 10.41 -2.78
C GLY A 404 16.58 10.72 -4.25
N GLY A 405 16.06 11.90 -4.55
CA GLY A 405 15.68 12.30 -5.91
C GLY A 405 14.28 11.86 -6.30
N PHE A 406 13.50 12.75 -6.90
CA PHE A 406 12.09 12.51 -7.25
C PHE A 406 11.96 11.48 -8.38
N THR A 407 12.70 11.66 -9.48
CA THR A 407 12.66 10.74 -10.62
C THR A 407 13.24 9.38 -10.23
N LYS A 408 14.32 9.37 -9.43
CA LYS A 408 14.92 8.13 -8.91
C LYS A 408 13.94 7.36 -8.03
N ARG A 409 13.34 8.01 -7.03
CA ARG A 409 12.34 7.39 -6.15
C ARG A 409 11.13 6.86 -6.90
N SER A 410 10.59 7.63 -7.85
CA SER A 410 9.47 7.19 -8.69
C SER A 410 9.84 5.95 -9.51
N THR A 411 11.05 5.92 -10.08
CA THR A 411 11.54 4.78 -10.88
C THR A 411 11.76 3.55 -10.00
N THR A 412 12.34 3.70 -8.81
CA THR A 412 12.51 2.59 -7.85
C THR A 412 11.17 2.01 -7.44
N ASN A 413 10.17 2.86 -7.14
CA ASN A 413 8.82 2.40 -6.82
C ASN A 413 8.16 1.64 -7.97
N ALA A 414 8.37 2.08 -9.23
CA ALA A 414 7.85 1.38 -10.40
C ALA A 414 8.50 -0.01 -10.58
N ILE A 415 9.82 -0.12 -10.43
CA ILE A 415 10.55 -1.40 -10.50
C ILE A 415 10.10 -2.34 -9.38
N PHE A 416 9.98 -1.81 -8.16
CA PHE A 416 9.47 -2.55 -7.00
C PHE A 416 8.05 -3.08 -7.25
N PHE A 417 7.19 -2.25 -7.83
CA PHE A 417 5.82 -2.62 -8.17
C PHE A 417 5.74 -3.71 -9.25
N ILE A 418 6.62 -3.66 -10.26
CA ILE A 418 6.73 -4.74 -11.27
C ILE A 418 7.09 -6.07 -10.59
N ALA A 419 8.05 -6.04 -9.65
CA ALA A 419 8.42 -7.23 -8.88
C ALA A 419 7.24 -7.79 -8.08
N TYR A 420 6.46 -6.91 -7.43
CA TYR A 420 5.26 -7.28 -6.69
C TYR A 420 4.24 -8.03 -7.56
N CYS A 421 3.96 -7.52 -8.75
CA CYS A 421 3.05 -8.19 -9.70
C CYS A 421 3.64 -9.52 -10.20
N ALA A 422 4.91 -9.53 -10.59
CA ALA A 422 5.57 -10.73 -11.11
C ALA A 422 5.58 -11.88 -10.08
N GLY A 423 5.92 -11.59 -8.82
CA GLY A 423 5.92 -12.57 -7.74
C GLY A 423 4.52 -13.14 -7.50
N ASN A 424 3.51 -12.27 -7.40
CA ASN A 424 2.12 -12.71 -7.20
C ASN A 424 1.52 -13.49 -8.40
N ILE A 425 2.02 -13.27 -9.61
CA ILE A 425 1.66 -14.08 -10.79
C ILE A 425 2.34 -15.46 -10.72
N ALA A 426 3.63 -15.49 -10.38
CA ALA A 426 4.44 -16.71 -10.35
C ALA A 426 4.08 -17.64 -9.17
N GLY A 427 3.77 -17.09 -8.00
CA GLY A 427 3.49 -17.83 -6.77
C GLY A 427 2.42 -18.93 -6.92
N PRO A 428 1.19 -18.60 -7.35
CA PRO A 428 0.12 -19.58 -7.57
C PRO A 428 0.52 -20.75 -8.48
N GLN A 429 1.40 -20.52 -9.47
CA GLN A 429 1.81 -21.54 -10.44
C GLN A 429 2.63 -22.68 -9.80
N LEU A 430 3.20 -22.45 -8.61
CA LEU A 430 3.94 -23.45 -7.85
C LEU A 430 3.03 -24.48 -7.17
N TYR A 431 1.72 -24.19 -7.04
CA TYR A 431 0.73 -25.18 -6.65
C TYR A 431 0.41 -26.11 -7.81
N LYS A 432 1.18 -27.19 -7.94
CA LYS A 432 0.92 -28.19 -8.97
C LYS A 432 -0.29 -29.05 -8.58
N ALA A 433 -1.31 -29.06 -9.42
CA ALA A 433 -2.51 -29.88 -9.21
C ALA A 433 -2.21 -31.38 -9.06
N LYS A 434 -1.14 -31.87 -9.71
CA LYS A 434 -0.69 -33.27 -9.61
C LYS A 434 -0.15 -33.65 -8.23
N GLU A 435 0.17 -32.67 -7.38
CA GLU A 435 0.77 -32.87 -6.06
C GLU A 435 -0.26 -32.78 -4.92
N LYS A 436 -1.56 -32.68 -5.25
CA LYS A 436 -2.64 -32.69 -4.24
C LYS A 436 -2.55 -33.95 -3.36
N PRO A 437 -2.75 -33.86 -2.03
CA PRO A 437 -2.92 -32.66 -1.20
C PRO A 437 -1.60 -32.10 -0.63
N LYS A 438 -0.45 -32.73 -0.91
CA LYS A 438 0.86 -32.43 -0.32
C LYS A 438 1.46 -31.12 -0.82
N TYR A 439 1.25 -30.80 -2.09
CA TYR A 439 1.79 -29.61 -2.76
C TYR A 439 3.28 -29.39 -2.45
N THR A 440 4.07 -30.46 -2.57
CA THR A 440 5.48 -30.48 -2.18
C THR A 440 6.28 -29.40 -2.89
N THR A 441 6.03 -29.13 -4.17
CA THR A 441 6.70 -28.05 -4.91
C THR A 441 6.44 -26.71 -4.24
N ALA A 442 5.18 -26.37 -3.92
CA ALA A 442 4.83 -25.08 -3.32
C ALA A 442 5.55 -24.85 -1.98
N PHE A 443 5.50 -25.82 -1.06
CA PHE A 443 6.15 -25.67 0.25
C PHE A 443 7.68 -25.69 0.17
N THR A 444 8.26 -26.53 -0.68
CA THR A 444 9.72 -26.51 -0.93
C THR A 444 10.14 -25.16 -1.52
N SER A 445 9.35 -24.59 -2.43
CA SER A 445 9.60 -23.26 -2.98
C SER A 445 9.49 -22.17 -1.92
N ILE A 446 8.49 -22.19 -1.04
CA ILE A 446 8.40 -21.26 0.10
C ILE A 446 9.67 -21.33 0.95
N MET A 447 10.14 -22.55 1.27
CA MET A 447 11.35 -22.73 2.06
C MET A 447 12.59 -22.18 1.36
N ALA A 448 12.78 -22.52 0.09
CA ALA A 448 13.93 -22.07 -0.69
C ALA A 448 13.95 -20.54 -0.84
N VAL A 449 12.79 -19.95 -1.12
CA VAL A 449 12.61 -18.51 -1.28
C VAL A 449 12.79 -17.78 0.05
N SER A 450 12.23 -18.30 1.15
CA SER A 450 12.44 -17.71 2.48
C SER A 450 13.91 -17.75 2.91
N ALA A 451 14.62 -18.85 2.64
CA ALA A 451 16.05 -18.96 2.90
C ALA A 451 16.86 -17.98 2.04
N PHE A 452 16.51 -17.84 0.75
CA PHE A 452 17.11 -16.87 -0.14
C PHE A 452 16.87 -15.43 0.34
N ASP A 453 15.65 -15.09 0.77
CA ASP A 453 15.30 -13.77 1.30
C ASP A 453 16.12 -13.42 2.55
N ILE A 454 16.31 -14.37 3.47
CA ILE A 454 17.15 -14.16 4.65
C ILE A 454 18.59 -13.81 4.26
N VAL A 455 19.17 -14.56 3.31
CA VAL A 455 20.53 -14.29 2.80
C VAL A 455 20.57 -12.93 2.11
N LEU A 456 19.58 -12.64 1.25
CA LEU A 456 19.50 -11.39 0.50
C LEU A 456 19.37 -10.18 1.42
N LEU A 457 18.52 -10.26 2.47
CA LEU A 457 18.36 -9.22 3.49
C LEU A 457 19.65 -9.00 4.28
N PHE A 458 20.35 -10.07 4.64
CA PHE A 458 21.64 -9.97 5.32
C PHE A 458 22.67 -9.26 4.45
N LEU A 459 22.80 -9.66 3.17
CA LEU A 459 23.68 -9.01 2.20
C LEU A 459 23.29 -7.55 1.97
N PHE A 460 22.00 -7.24 1.86
CA PHE A 460 21.50 -5.89 1.70
C PHE A 460 21.86 -5.01 2.91
N ARG A 461 21.70 -5.52 4.12
CA ARG A 461 22.10 -4.82 5.35
C ARG A 461 23.61 -4.57 5.38
N CYS A 462 24.43 -5.57 5.08
CA CYS A 462 25.89 -5.43 4.99
C CYS A 462 26.29 -4.40 3.94
N TYR A 463 25.61 -4.38 2.79
CA TYR A 463 25.85 -3.41 1.73
C TYR A 463 25.56 -1.97 2.19
N LEU A 464 24.40 -1.72 2.82
CA LEU A 464 24.05 -0.39 3.33
C LEU A 464 25.01 0.08 4.44
N ASP A 465 25.37 -0.83 5.36
CA ASP A 465 26.33 -0.53 6.43
C ASP A 465 27.73 -0.23 5.86
N TRP A 466 28.16 -0.98 4.85
CA TRP A 466 29.41 -0.72 4.12
C TRP A 466 29.39 0.65 3.42
N MET A 467 28.29 1.00 2.75
CA MET A 467 28.16 2.32 2.10
C MET A 467 28.24 3.46 3.12
N ASN A 468 27.58 3.32 4.27
CA ASN A 468 27.65 4.30 5.35
C ASN A 468 29.08 4.44 5.89
N LYS A 469 29.75 3.33 6.22
CA LYS A 469 31.13 3.33 6.70
C LYS A 469 32.11 3.89 5.68
N LYS A 470 31.91 3.61 4.38
CA LYS A 470 32.72 4.18 3.31
C LYS A 470 32.59 5.70 3.28
N ARG A 471 31.36 6.23 3.34
CA ARG A 471 31.11 7.68 3.37
C ARG A 471 31.65 8.35 4.64
N ASP A 472 31.52 7.69 5.78
CA ASP A 472 32.08 8.18 7.05
C ASP A 472 33.61 8.30 6.97
N ARG A 473 34.28 7.32 6.33
CA ARG A 473 35.73 7.36 6.10
C ARG A 473 36.14 8.45 5.11
N GLU A 474 35.41 8.61 4.01
CA GLU A 474 35.69 9.62 2.98
C GLU A 474 35.50 11.05 3.49
N GLN A 475 34.58 11.27 4.44
CA GLN A 475 34.25 12.60 4.95
C GLN A 475 34.89 12.91 6.31
N GLY A 476 35.41 11.90 7.01
CA GLY A 476 35.89 12.05 8.39
C GLY A 476 34.80 12.41 9.40
N ILE A 477 33.52 12.26 9.05
CA ILE A 477 32.35 12.61 9.89
C ILE A 477 31.44 11.39 9.97
N HIS A 478 31.08 11.00 11.20
CA HIS A 478 30.03 10.02 11.44
C HIS A 478 28.67 10.72 11.52
N ILE A 479 27.78 10.43 10.58
CA ILE A 479 26.41 10.93 10.58
C ILE A 479 25.48 9.76 10.89
N ASP A 480 24.64 9.89 11.92
CA ASP A 480 23.68 8.85 12.25
C ASP A 480 22.42 8.97 11.35
N PRO A 481 22.06 7.91 10.57
CA PRO A 481 20.90 7.93 9.68
C PRO A 481 19.54 7.93 10.40
N GLU A 482 19.48 7.70 11.71
CA GLU A 482 18.22 7.45 12.44
C GLU A 482 17.99 8.35 13.67
N ILE A 483 18.47 9.61 13.65
CA ILE A 483 18.32 10.57 14.76
C ILE A 483 16.83 10.75 15.13
N ARG A 484 16.50 10.66 16.43
CA ARG A 484 15.14 10.80 16.99
C ARG A 484 15.08 12.02 17.91
N GLY A 485 14.22 12.99 17.60
CA GLY A 485 13.93 14.13 18.48
C GLY A 485 13.65 15.41 17.68
N VAL A 486 12.80 16.29 18.20
CA VAL A 486 12.62 17.67 17.71
C VAL A 486 13.63 18.62 18.38
N ASP A 487 14.24 18.20 19.49
CA ASP A 487 15.09 19.08 20.32
C ASP A 487 16.60 18.93 20.08
N ASP A 488 17.04 17.97 19.25
CA ASP A 488 18.47 17.78 18.89
C ASP A 488 18.78 18.15 17.44
N VAL A 489 17.86 18.86 16.77
CA VAL A 489 17.98 19.15 15.35
C VAL A 489 18.18 20.64 15.12
N ASP A 490 19.45 21.01 15.02
CA ASP A 490 19.82 21.88 13.93
C ASP A 490 19.60 21.07 12.63
N GLU A 491 18.37 21.07 12.08
CA GLU A 491 17.99 20.37 10.83
C GLU A 491 18.95 20.74 9.69
N SER A 492 19.59 21.91 9.78
CA SER A 492 20.63 22.40 8.87
C SER A 492 21.95 21.60 8.93
N ARG A 493 22.19 20.76 9.95
CA ARG A 493 23.44 19.99 10.10
C ARG A 493 23.37 18.57 9.57
N ILE A 494 22.20 17.92 9.64
CA ILE A 494 21.96 16.56 9.10
C ILE A 494 21.70 16.64 7.59
N HIS A 495 20.99 17.69 7.17
CA HIS A 495 20.80 18.07 5.78
C HIS A 495 20.86 19.59 5.69
N PRO A 496 22.03 20.21 5.44
CA PRO A 496 22.04 21.61 5.05
C PRO A 496 21.19 21.71 3.79
N SER A 497 20.21 22.59 3.87
CA SER A 497 19.40 23.05 2.76
C SER A 497 20.26 23.37 1.53
N THR A 498 20.34 22.44 0.58
CA THR A 498 20.09 22.82 -0.81
C THR A 498 18.58 22.92 -0.97
N GLU A 499 17.98 23.89 -0.28
CA GLU A 499 16.55 24.18 -0.35
C GLU A 499 16.18 24.43 -1.82
N GLY A 500 15.49 23.47 -2.44
CA GLY A 500 15.00 23.55 -3.81
C GLY A 500 15.62 22.58 -4.81
N GLU A 501 16.77 21.96 -4.54
CA GLU A 501 17.44 21.07 -5.52
C GLU A 501 17.08 19.59 -5.33
N ASP A 502 16.57 18.95 -6.40
CA ASP A 502 16.21 17.53 -6.44
C ASP A 502 17.45 16.63 -6.60
N LEU A 503 18.27 16.53 -5.54
CA LEU A 503 19.48 15.71 -5.51
C LEU A 503 19.20 14.24 -5.16
N THR A 504 19.89 13.31 -5.83
CA THR A 504 19.82 11.87 -5.52
C THR A 504 20.62 11.50 -4.26
N ASP A 505 20.40 10.29 -3.73
CA ASP A 505 21.22 9.75 -2.62
C ASP A 505 22.69 9.54 -3.00
N TRP A 506 23.04 9.48 -4.28
CA TRP A 506 24.42 9.45 -4.75
C TRP A 506 25.03 10.85 -4.83
N GLN A 507 24.25 11.83 -5.27
CA GLN A 507 24.67 13.23 -5.38
C GLN A 507 24.80 13.90 -4.01
N ASN A 508 23.89 13.59 -3.08
CA ASN A 508 23.94 14.10 -1.72
C ASN A 508 24.99 13.33 -0.88
N GLN A 509 26.18 13.91 -0.76
CA GLN A 509 27.27 13.26 -0.05
C GLN A 509 27.01 13.08 1.46
N ARG A 510 26.19 13.94 2.10
CA ARG A 510 25.85 13.81 3.53
C ARG A 510 24.77 12.74 3.79
N PHE A 511 24.18 12.17 2.74
CA PHE A 511 23.14 11.15 2.88
C PHE A 511 23.69 9.87 3.53
N ARG A 512 22.94 9.32 4.49
CA ARG A 512 23.23 8.03 5.15
C ARG A 512 22.02 7.12 5.06
N TYR A 513 22.27 5.84 4.84
CA TYR A 513 21.25 4.83 4.65
C TYR A 513 20.77 4.26 5.99
N VAL A 514 19.45 4.16 6.15
CA VAL A 514 18.78 3.53 7.28
C VAL A 514 18.87 2.00 7.16
N LEU A 515 19.01 1.30 8.31
CA LEU A 515 19.28 -0.15 8.39
C LEU A 515 18.12 -0.99 8.96
#